data_AF-A0AAU1CJ50-F1
#
_entry.id   AF-A0AAU1CJ50-F1
#
_cell.length_a   1.000
_cell.length_b   1.000
_cell.length_c   1.000
_cell.angle_alpha   90.00
_cell.angle_beta   90.00
_cell.angle_gamma   90.00
#
_symmetry.space_group_name_H-M   'P 1'
#
loop_
_entity.id
_entity.type
_entity.pdbx_description
1 polymer ?
#
loop_
_entity_poly.entity_id
_entity_poly.type
_entity_poly.pdbx_seq_one_letter_code
_entity_poly.pdbx_strand_id
1 'polypeptide(L)'
;MTSTAEHAADAAGTSVTSDTDVWLRQAELALLVRFAAVSTVNTLVAVTAERHRECAVMRLTGATRGQLLRMLTAEALLTTAVGVLIGAAVVGAASAAFSTAVIGSPMPYLPAADCWRIVAGAAALTVPAVVATGLWAVRGPATELVGAGSD
;
A
#
# COMPACT_ATOMS: atom_id res chain seq x y z
N MET A 1 3.07 -48.03 -20.84
CA MET A 1 1.89 -47.36 -20.24
C MET A 1 2.27 -46.14 -19.38
N THR A 2 3.52 -45.99 -18.95
CA THR A 2 4.02 -44.81 -18.20
C THR A 2 4.17 -43.56 -19.07
N SER A 3 4.68 -43.70 -20.30
CA SER A 3 4.86 -42.57 -21.23
C SER A 3 3.55 -41.82 -21.54
N THR A 4 2.42 -42.50 -21.70
CA THR A 4 1.13 -41.84 -21.95
C THR A 4 0.62 -41.09 -20.71
N ALA A 5 0.90 -41.59 -19.51
CA ALA A 5 0.57 -40.91 -18.26
C ALA A 5 1.46 -39.68 -18.03
N GLU A 6 2.74 -39.76 -18.37
CA GLU A 6 3.67 -38.63 -18.34
C GLU A 6 3.26 -37.54 -19.35
N HIS A 7 2.92 -37.90 -20.59
CA HIS A 7 2.46 -36.92 -21.59
C HIS A 7 1.11 -36.31 -21.23
N ALA A 8 0.21 -37.04 -20.55
CA ALA A 8 -1.04 -36.49 -20.03
C ALA A 8 -0.81 -35.57 -18.82
N ALA A 9 0.15 -35.88 -17.95
CA ALA A 9 0.56 -35.05 -16.83
C ALA A 9 1.29 -33.78 -17.28
N ASP A 10 2.18 -33.88 -18.28
CA ASP A 10 2.87 -32.74 -18.90
C ASP A 10 1.89 -31.88 -19.70
N ALA A 11 0.95 -32.46 -20.45
CA ALA A 11 -0.10 -31.70 -21.14
C ALA A 11 -1.06 -31.02 -20.14
N ALA A 12 -1.36 -31.65 -19.01
CA ALA A 12 -2.13 -31.03 -17.93
C ALA A 12 -1.35 -29.93 -17.19
N GLY A 13 -0.04 -30.10 -16.95
CA GLY A 13 0.82 -29.10 -16.33
C GLY A 13 1.09 -27.89 -17.23
N THR A 14 1.23 -28.13 -18.54
CA THR A 14 1.45 -27.08 -19.55
C THR A 14 0.16 -26.32 -19.86
N SER A 15 -1.01 -26.95 -19.80
CA SER A 15 -2.30 -26.29 -20.02
C SER A 15 -2.78 -25.42 -18.86
N VAL A 16 -2.37 -25.72 -17.61
CA VAL A 16 -2.63 -24.91 -16.39
C VAL A 16 -1.68 -23.70 -16.26
N THR A 17 -0.65 -23.64 -17.10
CA THR A 17 0.25 -22.48 -17.26
C THR A 17 0.21 -22.01 -18.70
N SER A 18 -1.00 -21.91 -19.27
CA SER A 18 -1.17 -21.31 -20.59
C SER A 18 -0.91 -19.80 -20.50
N ASP A 19 -0.56 -19.14 -21.62
CA ASP A 19 -0.52 -17.66 -21.71
C ASP A 19 -1.79 -17.01 -21.13
N THR A 20 -2.88 -17.78 -21.19
CA THR A 20 -4.17 -17.45 -20.59
C THR A 20 -4.12 -17.19 -19.08
N ASP A 21 -3.56 -18.13 -18.33
CA ASP A 21 -3.49 -18.06 -16.88
C ASP A 21 -2.53 -16.98 -16.42
N VAL A 22 -1.46 -16.73 -17.20
CA VAL A 22 -0.47 -15.71 -16.88
C VAL A 22 -1.08 -14.32 -16.95
N TRP A 23 -1.83 -13.99 -18.03
CA TRP A 23 -2.51 -12.68 -18.11
C TRP A 23 -3.56 -12.55 -16.99
N LEU A 24 -4.32 -13.61 -16.71
CA LEU A 24 -5.42 -13.57 -15.75
C LEU A 24 -4.87 -13.31 -14.33
N ARG A 25 -3.81 -14.02 -13.94
CA ARG A 25 -3.12 -13.80 -12.66
C ARG A 25 -2.48 -12.41 -12.58
N GLN A 26 -1.87 -11.92 -13.67
CA GLN A 26 -1.33 -10.55 -13.70
C GLN A 26 -2.43 -9.49 -13.56
N ALA A 27 -3.58 -9.69 -14.20
CA ALA A 27 -4.73 -8.80 -14.11
C ALA A 27 -5.31 -8.79 -12.68
N GLU A 28 -5.43 -9.96 -12.05
CA GLU A 28 -5.87 -10.12 -10.66
C GLU A 28 -4.92 -9.38 -9.70
N LEU A 29 -3.61 -9.64 -9.77
CA LEU A 29 -2.62 -8.96 -8.95
C LEU A 29 -2.66 -7.44 -9.15
N ALA A 30 -2.78 -6.98 -10.40
CA ALA A 30 -2.90 -5.55 -10.71
C ALA A 30 -4.20 -4.93 -10.14
N LEU A 31 -5.31 -5.67 -10.11
CA LEU A 31 -6.55 -5.23 -9.49
C LEU A 31 -6.41 -5.14 -7.96
N LEU A 32 -5.82 -6.14 -7.33
CA LEU A 32 -5.59 -6.17 -5.87
C LEU A 32 -4.69 -5.02 -5.43
N VAL A 33 -3.59 -4.77 -6.13
CA VAL A 33 -2.68 -3.65 -5.83
C VAL A 33 -3.40 -2.31 -5.97
N ARG A 34 -4.20 -2.13 -7.03
CA ARG A 34 -5.00 -0.90 -7.23
C ARG A 34 -6.05 -0.72 -6.14
N PHE A 35 -6.76 -1.78 -5.78
CA PHE A 35 -7.75 -1.74 -4.71
C PHE A 35 -7.10 -1.36 -3.36
N ALA A 36 -5.98 -2.01 -3.01
CA ALA A 36 -5.24 -1.70 -1.79
C ALA A 36 -4.75 -0.24 -1.78
N ALA A 37 -4.28 0.27 -2.92
CA ALA A 37 -3.87 1.66 -3.05
C ALA A 37 -5.03 2.63 -2.78
N VAL A 38 -6.19 2.42 -3.41
CA VAL A 38 -7.39 3.25 -3.21
C VAL A 38 -7.88 3.18 -1.76
N SER A 39 -7.93 1.97 -1.17
CA SER A 39 -8.33 1.77 0.23
C SER A 39 -7.39 2.52 1.19
N THR A 40 -6.08 2.44 0.96
CA THR A 40 -5.08 3.14 1.77
C THR A 40 -5.27 4.66 1.69
N VAL A 41 -5.46 5.19 0.48
CA VAL A 41 -5.74 6.62 0.27
C VAL A 41 -7.01 7.02 1.02
N ASN A 42 -8.08 6.25 0.91
CA ASN A 42 -9.34 6.53 1.60
C ASN A 42 -9.17 6.58 3.13
N THR A 43 -8.46 5.61 3.71
CA THR A 43 -8.17 5.61 5.15
C THR A 43 -7.33 6.81 5.56
N LEU A 44 -6.33 7.16 4.77
CA LEU A 44 -5.47 8.30 5.05
C LEU A 44 -6.22 9.63 5.00
N VAL A 45 -7.16 9.77 4.06
CA VAL A 45 -8.10 10.89 3.99
C VAL A 45 -8.94 10.97 5.26
N ALA A 46 -9.50 9.84 5.71
CA ALA A 46 -10.31 9.78 6.93
C ALA A 46 -9.51 10.18 8.19
N VAL A 47 -8.30 9.64 8.36
CA VAL A 47 -7.41 9.96 9.50
C VAL A 47 -7.03 11.44 9.50
N THR A 48 -6.70 11.99 8.33
CA THR A 48 -6.32 13.41 8.22
C THR A 48 -7.51 14.34 8.50
N ALA A 49 -8.72 13.96 8.10
CA ALA A 49 -9.93 14.74 8.35
C ALA A 49 -10.26 14.84 9.86
N GLU A 50 -10.08 13.75 10.61
CA GLU A 50 -10.25 13.76 12.07
C GLU A 50 -9.21 14.69 12.73
N ARG A 51 -7.94 14.55 12.33
CA ARG A 51 -6.83 15.42 12.78
C ARG A 51 -7.04 16.90 12.44
N HIS A 52 -7.79 17.22 11.37
CA HIS A 52 -8.10 18.60 11.01
C HIS A 52 -8.96 19.32 12.06
N ARG A 53 -9.89 18.60 12.72
CA ARG A 53 -10.68 19.15 13.82
C ARG A 53 -9.80 19.51 15.03
N GLU A 54 -8.84 18.65 15.36
CA GLU A 54 -7.83 18.89 16.41
C GLU A 54 -6.91 20.08 16.05
N CYS A 55 -6.49 20.16 14.78
CA CYS A 55 -5.68 21.26 14.27
C CYS A 55 -6.41 22.60 14.27
N ALA A 56 -7.71 22.62 13.97
CA ALA A 56 -8.52 23.83 14.02
C ALA A 56 -8.55 24.40 15.44
N VAL A 57 -8.66 23.54 16.46
CA VAL A 57 -8.56 23.93 17.88
C VAL A 57 -7.14 24.41 18.23
N MET A 58 -6.09 23.73 17.79
CA MET A 58 -4.70 24.17 18.00
C MET A 58 -4.32 25.47 17.26
N ARG A 59 -4.98 25.78 16.14
CA ARG A 59 -4.80 27.06 15.44
C ARG A 59 -5.40 28.22 16.21
N LEU A 60 -6.49 28.00 16.94
CA LEU A 60 -7.04 28.98 17.87
C LEU A 60 -6.09 29.27 19.04
N THR A 61 -5.17 28.35 19.35
CA THR A 61 -4.11 28.52 20.36
C THR A 61 -2.74 28.91 19.78
N GLY A 62 -2.63 29.14 18.46
CA GLY A 62 -1.46 29.74 17.82
C GLY A 62 -0.49 28.80 17.08
N ALA A 63 -0.83 27.52 16.86
CA ALA A 63 0.04 26.59 16.14
C ALA A 63 0.24 26.95 14.65
N THR A 64 1.46 26.77 14.12
CA THR A 64 1.82 27.12 12.73
C THR A 64 1.61 25.96 11.73
N ARG A 65 1.27 26.29 10.47
CA ARG A 65 1.00 25.31 9.38
C ARG A 65 2.14 24.33 9.13
N GLY A 66 3.40 24.76 9.26
CA GLY A 66 4.57 23.92 9.05
C GLY A 66 4.73 22.84 10.12
N GLN A 67 4.33 23.12 11.36
CA GLN A 67 4.40 22.17 12.48
C GLN A 67 3.41 21.01 12.28
N LEU A 68 2.23 21.32 11.74
CA LEU A 68 1.20 20.35 11.39
C LEU A 68 1.62 19.46 10.22
N LEU A 69 2.12 20.05 9.13
CA LEU A 69 2.59 19.27 7.98
C LEU A 69 3.75 18.34 8.37
N ARG A 70 4.69 18.81 9.20
CA ARG A 70 5.82 17.99 9.67
C ARG A 70 5.35 16.79 10.50
N MET A 71 4.37 16.99 11.38
CA MET A 71 3.78 15.92 12.18
C MET A 71 3.08 14.88 11.30
N LEU A 72 2.24 15.32 10.35
CA LEU A 72 1.54 14.44 9.42
C LEU A 72 2.52 13.64 8.54
N THR A 73 3.60 14.28 8.07
CA THR A 73 4.65 13.56 7.33
C THR A 73 5.37 12.52 8.17
N ALA A 74 5.59 12.77 9.46
CA ALA A 74 6.21 11.80 10.36
C ALA A 74 5.29 10.61 10.64
N GLU A 75 4.01 10.86 10.91
CA GLU A 75 2.99 9.82 11.13
C GLU A 75 2.81 8.94 9.88
N ALA A 76 2.83 9.56 8.71
CA ALA A 76 2.84 8.87 7.43
C ALA A 76 4.06 7.98 7.22
N LEU A 77 5.27 8.51 7.46
CA LEU A 77 6.51 7.75 7.33
C LEU A 77 6.53 6.55 8.27
N LEU A 78 6.06 6.72 9.51
CA LEU A 78 5.93 5.63 10.46
C LEU A 78 4.92 4.58 9.98
N THR A 79 3.76 5.01 9.48
CA THR A 79 2.73 4.11 8.96
C THR A 79 3.25 3.31 7.75
N THR A 80 3.93 3.97 6.81
CA THR A 80 4.58 3.31 5.67
C THR A 80 5.64 2.32 6.13
N ALA A 81 6.51 2.71 7.09
CA ALA A 81 7.55 1.84 7.60
C ALA A 81 6.96 0.57 8.24
N VAL A 82 5.93 0.72 9.09
CA VAL A 82 5.24 -0.42 9.72
C VAL A 82 4.58 -1.30 8.68
N GLY A 83 3.86 -0.72 7.70
CA GLY A 83 3.22 -1.47 6.62
C GLY A 83 4.22 -2.27 5.78
N VAL A 84 5.35 -1.66 5.42
CA VAL A 84 6.44 -2.31 4.68
C VAL A 84 7.05 -3.46 5.49
N LEU A 85 7.31 -3.26 6.78
CA LEU A 85 7.87 -4.30 7.64
C LEU A 85 6.93 -5.50 7.77
N ILE A 86 5.64 -5.25 8.00
CA ILE A 86 4.62 -6.31 8.10
C ILE A 86 4.49 -7.03 6.76
N GLY A 87 4.38 -6.29 5.65
CA GLY A 87 4.29 -6.87 4.31
C GLY A 87 5.50 -7.72 3.95
N ALA A 88 6.71 -7.25 4.26
CA ALA A 88 7.95 -7.98 4.05
C ALA A 88 8.01 -9.27 4.90
N ALA A 89 7.53 -9.23 6.14
CA ALA A 89 7.45 -10.42 7.00
C ALA A 89 6.47 -11.46 6.43
N VAL A 90 5.29 -11.04 5.98
CA VAL A 90 4.27 -11.93 5.38
C VAL A 90 4.78 -12.55 4.07
N VAL A 91 5.32 -11.73 3.17
CA VAL A 91 5.91 -12.21 1.90
C VAL A 91 7.09 -13.12 2.16
N GLY A 92 7.96 -12.78 3.11
CA GLY A 92 9.09 -13.61 3.51
C GLY A 92 8.66 -14.98 4.02
N ALA A 93 7.64 -15.03 4.88
CA ALA A 93 7.10 -16.29 5.38
C ALA A 93 6.45 -17.13 4.27
N ALA A 94 5.62 -16.52 3.42
CA ALA A 94 4.97 -17.22 2.31
C ALA A 94 5.98 -17.74 1.28
N SER A 95 6.99 -16.93 0.93
CA SER A 95 8.06 -17.31 0.00
C SER A 95 8.96 -18.40 0.57
N ALA A 96 9.31 -18.32 1.86
CA ALA A 96 10.06 -19.37 2.53
C ALA A 96 9.30 -20.69 2.56
N ALA A 97 8.01 -20.68 2.91
CA ALA A 97 7.16 -21.87 2.90
C ALA A 97 7.09 -22.51 1.50
N PHE A 98 6.87 -21.69 0.46
CA PHE A 98 6.88 -22.15 -0.92
C PHE A 98 8.25 -22.71 -1.35
N SER A 99 9.34 -22.02 -1.02
CA SER A 99 10.71 -22.47 -1.31
C SER A 99 11.04 -23.79 -0.63
N THR A 100 10.62 -23.98 0.63
CA THR A 100 10.80 -25.27 1.32
C THR A 100 10.00 -26.39 0.66
N ALA A 101 8.79 -26.11 0.17
CA ALA A 101 7.95 -27.09 -0.48
C ALA A 101 8.47 -27.52 -1.86
N VAL A 102 9.09 -26.60 -2.61
CA VAL A 102 9.53 -26.85 -4.00
C VAL A 102 11.00 -27.27 -4.08
N ILE A 103 11.89 -26.58 -3.34
CA ILE A 103 13.34 -26.68 -3.48
C ILE A 103 13.96 -27.44 -2.29
N GLY A 104 13.20 -27.66 -1.21
CA GLY A 104 13.71 -28.30 0.01
C GLY A 104 14.69 -27.44 0.82
N SER A 105 14.89 -26.18 0.42
CA SER A 105 15.76 -25.20 1.09
C SER A 105 14.97 -23.94 1.45
N PRO A 106 15.11 -23.42 2.68
CA PRO A 106 14.37 -22.26 3.18
C PRO A 106 14.95 -20.91 2.73
N MET A 107 15.93 -20.87 1.82
CA MET A 107 16.60 -19.64 1.40
C MET A 107 16.03 -19.11 0.07
N PRO A 108 14.98 -18.27 0.08
CA PRO A 108 14.50 -17.59 -1.13
C PRO A 108 15.49 -16.50 -1.55
N TYR A 109 15.91 -16.53 -2.82
CA TYR A 109 16.78 -15.49 -3.38
C TYR A 109 15.91 -14.29 -3.81
N LEU A 110 15.81 -13.28 -2.96
CA LEU A 110 15.21 -11.98 -3.30
C LEU A 110 16.34 -11.00 -3.61
N PRO A 111 16.54 -10.62 -4.89
CA PRO A 111 17.51 -9.59 -5.24
C PRO A 111 17.21 -8.31 -4.45
N ALA A 112 18.21 -7.74 -3.77
CA ALA A 112 18.05 -6.48 -3.02
C ALA A 112 17.49 -5.33 -3.89
N ALA A 113 17.71 -5.43 -5.21
CA ALA A 113 17.15 -4.55 -6.23
C ALA A 113 15.61 -4.51 -6.24
N ASP A 114 14.91 -5.62 -6.00
CA ASP A 114 13.45 -5.66 -6.05
C ASP A 114 12.82 -5.24 -4.73
N CYS A 115 13.49 -5.51 -3.60
CA CYS A 115 13.08 -5.01 -2.29
C CYS A 115 13.04 -3.48 -2.27
N TRP A 116 14.07 -2.79 -2.78
CA TRP A 116 14.05 -1.32 -2.77
C TRP A 116 12.95 -0.75 -3.67
N ARG A 117 12.63 -1.41 -4.80
CA ARG A 117 11.54 -0.98 -5.71
C ARG A 117 10.19 -1.04 -5.02
N ILE A 118 9.93 -2.07 -4.21
CA ILE A 118 8.70 -2.19 -3.42
C ILE A 118 8.63 -1.07 -2.38
N VAL A 119 9.71 -0.85 -1.64
CA VAL A 119 9.78 0.22 -0.63
C VAL A 119 9.60 1.59 -1.28
N ALA A 120 10.26 1.84 -2.41
CA ALA A 120 10.14 3.07 -3.16
C ALA A 120 8.73 3.26 -3.72
N GLY A 121 8.08 2.20 -4.22
CA GLY A 121 6.69 2.24 -4.69
C GLY A 121 5.71 2.55 -3.56
N ALA A 122 5.87 1.91 -2.40
CA ALA A 122 5.04 2.17 -1.21
C ALA A 122 5.22 3.62 -0.73
N ALA A 123 6.46 4.09 -0.62
CA ALA A 123 6.77 5.48 -0.25
C ALA A 123 6.22 6.48 -1.28
N ALA A 124 6.40 6.19 -2.57
CA ALA A 124 5.90 7.03 -3.67
C ALA A 124 4.37 7.04 -3.74
N LEU A 125 3.67 6.07 -3.17
CA LEU A 125 2.21 6.10 -3.05
C LEU A 125 1.77 6.86 -1.80
N THR A 126 2.32 6.54 -0.64
CA THR A 126 1.87 7.11 0.64
C THR A 126 2.26 8.57 0.78
N VAL A 127 3.49 8.96 0.44
CA VAL A 127 3.97 10.34 0.61
C VAL A 127 3.12 11.36 -0.15
N PRO A 128 2.83 11.22 -1.46
CA PRO A 128 1.97 12.17 -2.15
C PRO A 128 0.52 12.08 -1.70
N ALA A 129 0.01 10.91 -1.29
CA ALA A 129 -1.34 10.83 -0.72
C ALA A 129 -1.45 11.66 0.58
N VAL A 130 -0.42 11.62 1.43
CA VAL A 130 -0.34 12.41 2.68
C VAL A 130 -0.20 13.88 2.39
N VAL A 131 0.70 14.24 1.48
CA VAL A 131 0.93 15.64 1.11
C VAL A 131 -0.31 16.22 0.43
N ALA A 132 -0.94 15.49 -0.49
CA ALA A 132 -2.16 15.92 -1.16
C ALA A 132 -3.30 16.12 -0.16
N THR A 133 -3.51 15.16 0.75
CA THR A 133 -4.55 15.25 1.77
C THR A 133 -4.28 16.38 2.77
N GLY A 134 -3.04 16.52 3.24
CA GLY A 134 -2.62 17.60 4.13
C GLY A 134 -2.76 18.99 3.49
N LEU A 135 -2.41 19.12 2.21
CA LEU A 135 -2.61 20.36 1.45
C LEU A 135 -4.10 20.66 1.21
N TRP A 136 -4.91 19.64 0.93
CA TRP A 136 -6.37 19.77 0.78
C TRP A 136 -7.02 20.23 2.08
N ALA A 137 -6.66 19.62 3.20
CA ALA A 137 -7.18 19.99 4.52
C ALA A 137 -6.87 21.45 4.86
N VAL A 138 -5.64 21.91 4.58
CA VAL A 138 -5.25 23.32 4.84
C VAL A 138 -5.88 24.32 3.85
N ARG A 139 -6.35 23.85 2.69
CA ARG A 139 -7.03 24.65 1.67
C ARG A 139 -8.56 24.69 1.81
N GLY A 140 -9.15 23.93 2.74
CA GLY A 140 -10.57 24.00 3.06
C GLY A 140 -11.00 25.44 3.37
N PRO A 141 -11.96 26.04 2.62
CA PRO A 141 -12.34 27.44 2.81
C PRO A 141 -12.88 27.66 4.22
N ALA A 142 -12.16 28.44 5.03
CA ALA A 142 -12.62 28.87 6.36
C ALA A 142 -13.82 29.83 6.29
N THR A 143 -14.36 30.10 5.10
CA THR A 143 -15.42 31.07 4.84
C THR A 143 -16.83 30.50 5.06
N GLU A 144 -17.03 29.18 5.03
CA GLU A 144 -18.36 28.58 5.23
C GLU A 144 -18.77 28.48 6.71
N LEU A 145 -17.81 28.38 7.62
CA LEU A 145 -18.09 28.26 9.06
C LEU A 145 -18.42 29.60 9.76
N VAL A 146 -18.24 30.73 9.06
CA VAL A 146 -18.62 32.06 9.56
C VAL A 146 -20.04 32.45 9.11
N GLY A 147 -20.58 31.83 8.05
CA GLY A 147 -21.93 32.12 7.54
C GLY A 147 -23.06 31.29 8.15
N ALA A 148 -22.75 30.17 8.81
CA ALA A 148 -23.77 29.27 9.38
C ALA A 148 -24.20 29.63 10.82
N GLY A 149 -23.63 30.69 11.40
CA GLY A 149 -23.94 31.16 12.76
C GLY A 149 -24.74 32.46 12.81
N SER A 150 -25.26 32.92 11.66
CA SER A 150 -25.98 34.20 11.53
C SER A 150 -27.40 34.03 10.99
N ASP A 151 -28.09 32.94 11.35
CA ASP A 151 -29.54 32.76 11.17
C ASP A 151 -30.17 32.17 12.44
#